data_AF-A0A7S4UG77-F1
#
_entry.id   AF-A0A7S4UG77-F1
#
_cell.length_a   1.000
_cell.length_b   1.000
_cell.length_c   1.000
_cell.angle_alpha   90.00
_cell.angle_beta   90.00
_cell.angle_gamma   90.00
#
_symmetry.space_group_name_H-M   'P 1'
#
loop_
_entity.id
_entity.type
_entity.pdbx_description
1 polymer ?
#
loop_
_entity_poly.entity_id
_entity_poly.type
_entity_poly.pdbx_seq_one_letter_code
_entity_poly.pdbx_strand_id
1 'polypeptide(L)'
;STGAVGTVEREGKANGGSCCGSAVAASGYVGSVFKGDAEKAALPEDALDAQQYFVGSMLMPYAERLDAAEEKMKELPYALYDAQTELMGRIVEKSGGAVADGTTAVLGGIQINTPPGYSDYFLPLSFKLHDNEGKEVEDIMWA
;
A
#
# COMPACT_ATOMS: atom_id res chain seq x y z
N SER A 1 -22.19 -3.20 1.61
CA SER A 1 -22.45 -2.38 2.80
C SER A 1 -22.64 -3.20 4.09
N THR A 2 -22.13 -4.44 4.16
CA THR A 2 -22.19 -5.29 5.36
C THR A 2 -21.13 -4.98 6.42
N GLY A 3 -20.29 -3.96 6.20
CA GLY A 3 -19.13 -3.66 7.03
C GLY A 3 -17.93 -4.59 6.83
N ALA A 4 -18.00 -5.52 5.87
CA ALA A 4 -16.89 -6.42 5.56
C ALA A 4 -15.71 -5.65 4.93
N VAL A 5 -14.51 -5.84 5.47
CA VAL A 5 -13.27 -5.22 4.97
C VAL A 5 -12.61 -6.12 3.92
N GLY A 6 -11.94 -5.51 2.94
CA GLY A 6 -11.26 -6.23 1.85
C GLY A 6 -12.12 -6.49 0.61
N THR A 7 -13.34 -5.93 0.57
CA THR A 7 -14.29 -6.00 -0.55
C THR A 7 -15.15 -4.74 -0.56
N VAL A 8 -15.70 -4.40 -1.73
CA VAL A 8 -16.67 -3.31 -1.87
C VAL A 8 -17.58 -3.63 -3.05
N GLU A 9 -18.87 -3.29 -2.94
CA GLU A 9 -19.79 -3.40 -4.07
C GLU A 9 -19.29 -2.60 -5.28
N ARG A 10 -19.41 -3.18 -6.47
CA ARG A 10 -18.98 -2.56 -7.73
C ARG A 10 -20.16 -2.45 -8.68
N GLU A 11 -20.26 -1.33 -9.36
CA GLU A 11 -21.35 -1.06 -10.30
C GLU A 11 -21.46 -2.17 -11.35
N GLY A 12 -22.70 -2.58 -11.64
CA GLY A 12 -23.00 -3.61 -12.63
C GLY A 12 -22.57 -5.03 -12.25
N LYS A 13 -22.05 -5.26 -11.03
CA LYS A 13 -21.64 -6.58 -10.56
C LYS A 13 -22.46 -7.06 -9.37
N ALA A 14 -22.93 -8.31 -9.46
CA ALA A 14 -23.55 -8.98 -8.32
C ALA A 14 -22.56 -9.23 -7.17
N ASN A 15 -21.27 -9.42 -7.49
CA ASN A 15 -20.19 -9.66 -6.52
C ASN A 15 -19.05 -8.65 -6.74
N GLY A 16 -18.71 -7.90 -5.69
CA GLY A 16 -17.69 -6.86 -5.71
C GLY A 16 -16.25 -7.37 -5.88
N GLY A 17 -15.98 -8.59 -5.41
CA GLY A 17 -14.63 -9.15 -5.38
C GLY A 17 -13.70 -8.43 -4.39
N SER A 18 -12.40 -8.74 -4.44
CA SER A 18 -11.42 -8.16 -3.52
C SER A 18 -11.16 -6.67 -3.77
N CYS A 19 -10.79 -5.96 -2.70
CA CYS A 19 -10.39 -4.57 -2.73
C CYS A 19 -9.38 -4.30 -1.60
N CYS A 20 -8.08 -4.08 -1.87
CA CYS A 20 -7.40 -4.04 -3.17
C CYS A 20 -7.07 -5.44 -3.72
N GLY A 21 -7.44 -5.72 -4.98
CA GLY A 21 -7.24 -7.04 -5.59
C GLY A 21 -5.78 -7.49 -5.67
N SER A 22 -4.87 -6.60 -6.08
CA SER A 22 -3.42 -6.87 -6.15
C SER A 22 -2.85 -7.24 -4.78
N ALA A 23 -3.21 -6.48 -3.75
CA ALA A 23 -2.73 -6.69 -2.40
C ALA A 23 -3.27 -7.97 -1.76
N VAL A 24 -4.54 -8.29 -1.97
CA VAL A 24 -5.14 -9.54 -1.47
C VAL A 24 -4.47 -10.75 -2.12
N ALA A 25 -4.22 -10.70 -3.44
CA ALA A 25 -3.47 -11.73 -4.14
C ALA A 25 -2.03 -11.86 -3.62
N ALA A 26 -1.33 -10.74 -3.44
CA ALA A 26 0.02 -10.71 -2.88
C ALA A 26 0.07 -11.26 -1.45
N SER A 27 -0.91 -10.90 -0.60
CA SER A 27 -1.02 -11.40 0.77
C SER A 27 -1.22 -12.92 0.81
N GLY A 28 -2.03 -13.46 -0.11
CA GLY A 28 -2.18 -14.91 -0.28
C GLY A 28 -0.86 -15.59 -0.62
N TYR A 29 -0.17 -15.08 -1.65
CA TYR A 29 1.15 -15.59 -2.07
C TYR A 29 2.19 -15.51 -0.94
N VAL A 30 2.34 -14.35 -0.31
CA VAL A 30 3.28 -14.12 0.80
C VAL A 30 2.98 -15.06 1.98
N GLY A 31 1.70 -15.28 2.28
CA GLY A 31 1.28 -16.24 3.30
C GLY A 31 1.67 -17.68 2.96
N SER A 32 1.52 -18.11 1.71
CA SER A 32 1.94 -19.45 1.24
C SER A 32 3.46 -19.61 1.31
N VAL A 33 4.23 -18.59 0.92
CA VAL A 33 5.71 -18.63 1.04
C VAL A 33 6.13 -18.72 2.50
N PHE A 34 5.53 -17.93 3.39
CA PHE A 34 5.83 -17.94 4.82
C PHE A 34 5.56 -19.30 5.49
N LYS A 35 4.52 -20.01 5.05
CA LYS A 35 4.16 -21.35 5.55
C LYS A 35 4.99 -22.49 4.93
N GLY A 36 5.78 -22.18 3.90
CA GLY A 36 6.53 -23.18 3.14
C GLY A 36 5.70 -23.94 2.11
N ASP A 37 4.49 -23.47 1.80
CA ASP A 37 3.58 -24.08 0.81
C ASP A 37 3.90 -23.63 -0.64
N ALA A 38 4.72 -22.58 -0.80
CA ALA A 38 5.16 -22.06 -2.08
C ALA A 38 6.61 -21.56 -2.02
N GLU A 39 7.31 -21.59 -3.16
CA GLU A 39 8.63 -20.99 -3.29
C GLU A 39 8.53 -19.49 -3.59
N LYS A 40 9.56 -18.75 -3.16
CA LYS A 40 9.67 -17.32 -3.50
C LYS A 40 9.92 -17.17 -5.00
N ALA A 41 9.06 -16.42 -5.68
CA ALA A 41 9.19 -16.08 -7.09
C ALA A 41 10.54 -15.39 -7.40
N ALA A 42 11.11 -15.74 -8.55
CA ALA A 42 12.29 -15.08 -9.10
C ALA A 42 11.91 -13.71 -9.70
N LEU A 43 12.91 -12.83 -9.87
CA LEU A 43 12.73 -11.56 -10.57
C LEU A 43 12.21 -11.83 -12.00
N PRO A 44 11.15 -11.16 -12.46
CA PRO A 44 10.57 -11.40 -13.77
C PRO A 44 11.52 -10.97 -14.88
N GLU A 45 11.56 -11.74 -15.96
CA GLU A 45 12.41 -11.48 -17.13
C GLU A 45 11.82 -10.41 -18.06
N ASP A 46 10.51 -10.20 -18.00
CA ASP A 46 9.77 -9.23 -18.79
C ASP A 46 8.79 -8.40 -17.94
N ALA A 47 8.16 -7.42 -18.59
CA ALA A 47 7.29 -6.45 -17.92
C ALA A 47 5.83 -6.91 -17.77
N LEU A 48 5.45 -8.11 -18.24
CA LEU A 48 4.05 -8.53 -18.38
C LEU A 48 3.30 -8.53 -17.05
N ASP A 49 3.96 -8.98 -15.96
CA ASP A 49 3.39 -8.98 -14.60
C ASP A 49 4.38 -8.48 -13.53
N ALA A 50 5.34 -7.64 -13.94
CA ALA A 50 6.41 -7.18 -13.07
C ALA A 50 5.90 -6.39 -11.85
N GLN A 51 4.79 -5.65 -11.99
CA GLN A 51 4.22 -4.89 -10.88
C GLN A 51 3.72 -5.80 -9.76
N GLN A 52 3.01 -6.88 -10.08
CA GLN A 52 2.49 -7.81 -9.07
C GLN A 52 3.63 -8.54 -8.36
N TYR A 53 4.70 -8.88 -9.08
CA TYR A 53 5.93 -9.38 -8.48
C TYR A 53 6.50 -8.42 -7.43
N PHE A 54 6.61 -7.12 -7.76
CA PHE A 54 7.15 -6.13 -6.82
C PHE A 54 6.22 -5.92 -5.62
N VAL A 55 4.89 -5.94 -5.80
CA VAL A 55 3.94 -5.89 -4.67
C VAL A 55 4.16 -7.07 -3.72
N GLY A 56 4.21 -8.31 -4.24
CA GLY A 56 4.48 -9.49 -3.41
C GLY A 56 5.85 -9.47 -2.73
N SER A 57 6.87 -8.99 -3.43
CA SER A 57 8.23 -8.88 -2.91
C SER A 57 8.36 -7.84 -1.79
N MET A 58 7.74 -6.68 -1.95
CA MET A 58 7.72 -5.61 -0.94
C MET A 58 6.83 -5.97 0.27
N LEU A 59 5.82 -6.81 0.09
CA LEU A 59 4.96 -7.27 1.18
C LEU A 59 5.55 -8.45 1.96
N MET A 60 6.55 -9.15 1.41
CA MET A 60 7.18 -10.33 2.02
C MET A 60 7.69 -10.12 3.45
N PRO A 61 8.34 -8.99 3.82
CA PRO A 61 8.78 -8.74 5.19
C PRO A 61 7.65 -8.70 6.22
N TYR A 62 6.41 -8.49 5.77
CA TYR A 62 5.22 -8.37 6.63
C TYR A 62 4.44 -9.68 6.76
N ALA A 63 4.95 -10.80 6.24
CA ALA A 63 4.22 -12.06 6.19
C ALA A 63 3.74 -12.55 7.57
N GLU A 64 4.64 -12.55 8.56
CA GLU A 64 4.32 -12.95 9.94
C GLU A 64 3.26 -12.04 10.56
N ARG A 65 3.42 -10.72 10.41
CA ARG A 65 2.45 -9.71 10.88
C ARG A 65 1.07 -9.94 10.29
N LEU A 66 1.00 -10.23 8.99
CA LEU A 66 -0.26 -10.51 8.30
C LEU A 66 -0.87 -11.85 8.74
N ASP A 67 -0.06 -12.88 8.97
CA ASP A 67 -0.55 -14.20 9.40
C ASP A 67 -1.06 -14.18 10.85
N ALA A 68 -0.43 -13.38 11.73
CA ALA A 68 -0.81 -13.21 13.13
C ALA A 68 -2.00 -12.27 13.36
N ALA A 69 -2.41 -11.49 12.35
CA ALA A 69 -3.46 -10.49 12.48
C ALA A 69 -4.84 -11.12 12.72
N GLU A 70 -5.57 -10.63 13.74
CA GLU A 70 -6.95 -11.03 14.03
C GLU A 70 -7.87 -10.83 12.83
N GLU A 71 -7.72 -9.68 12.15
CA GLU A 71 -8.45 -9.36 10.92
C GLU A 71 -7.47 -8.93 9.82
N LYS A 72 -6.92 -9.93 9.12
CA LYS A 72 -5.93 -9.75 8.03
C LYS A 72 -6.32 -8.70 7.00
N MET A 73 -7.61 -8.57 6.65
CA MET A 73 -8.06 -7.58 5.67
C MET A 73 -8.03 -6.14 6.18
N LYS A 74 -8.08 -5.93 7.50
CA LYS A 74 -7.81 -4.62 8.14
C LYS A 74 -6.32 -4.35 8.22
N GLU A 75 -5.52 -5.37 8.51
CA GLU A 75 -4.07 -5.23 8.67
C GLU A 75 -3.33 -4.98 7.35
N LEU A 76 -3.79 -5.63 6.28
CA LEU A 76 -3.18 -5.58 4.95
C LEU A 76 -2.89 -4.16 4.43
N PRO A 77 -3.82 -3.19 4.45
CA PRO A 77 -3.53 -1.83 4.00
C PRO A 77 -2.47 -1.10 4.85
N TYR A 78 -2.33 -1.42 6.14
CA TYR A 78 -1.26 -0.84 6.97
C TYR A 78 0.12 -1.41 6.60
N ALA A 79 0.22 -2.73 6.41
CA ALA A 79 1.46 -3.35 5.95
C ALA A 79 1.89 -2.84 4.55
N LEU A 80 0.93 -2.63 3.65
CA LEU A 80 1.19 -2.01 2.35
C LEU A 80 1.65 -0.56 2.50
N TYR A 81 1.02 0.21 3.38
CA TYR A 81 1.40 1.60 3.60
C TYR A 81 2.85 1.72 4.08
N ASP A 82 3.30 0.83 4.98
CA ASP A 82 4.69 0.82 5.42
C ASP A 82 5.65 0.58 4.25
N ALA A 83 5.37 -0.42 3.41
CA ALA A 83 6.15 -0.71 2.21
C ALA A 83 6.15 0.45 1.20
N GLN A 84 4.99 1.08 0.99
CA GLN A 84 4.84 2.24 0.10
C GLN A 84 5.59 3.45 0.62
N THR A 85 5.56 3.69 1.93
CA THR A 85 6.22 4.83 2.58
C THR A 85 7.74 4.72 2.43
N GLU A 86 8.31 3.51 2.59
CA GLU A 86 9.73 3.28 2.34
C GLU A 86 10.10 3.61 0.88
N LEU A 87 9.34 3.10 -0.09
CA LEU A 87 9.59 3.35 -1.51
C LEU A 87 9.43 4.84 -1.84
N MET A 88 8.39 5.49 -1.33
CA MET A 88 8.13 6.91 -1.57
C MET A 88 9.23 7.78 -0.97
N GLY A 89 9.70 7.48 0.24
CA GLY A 89 10.82 8.18 0.87
C GLY A 89 12.08 8.12 -0.01
N ARG A 90 12.41 6.93 -0.55
CA ARG A 90 13.54 6.76 -1.48
C ARG A 90 13.36 7.52 -2.79
N ILE A 91 12.13 7.66 -3.29
CA ILE A 91 11.85 8.44 -4.50
C ILE A 91 12.07 9.92 -4.20
N VAL A 92 11.45 10.45 -3.15
CA VAL A 92 11.54 11.86 -2.75
C VAL A 92 13.00 12.27 -2.49
N GLU A 93 13.75 11.46 -1.74
CA GLU A 93 15.17 11.69 -1.46
C GLU A 93 15.98 11.78 -2.77
N LYS A 94 15.74 10.88 -3.72
CA LYS A 94 16.47 10.87 -5.01
C LYS A 94 16.03 11.97 -5.97
N SER A 95 14.78 12.42 -5.88
CA SER A 95 14.19 13.40 -6.80
C SER A 95 14.16 14.82 -6.26
N GLY A 96 14.61 15.06 -5.02
CA GLY A 96 14.52 16.38 -4.37
C GLY A 96 15.03 17.53 -5.24
N GLY A 97 16.16 17.34 -5.91
CA GLY A 97 16.77 18.35 -6.78
C GLY A 97 15.98 18.69 -8.06
N ALA A 98 14.86 18.02 -8.34
CA ALA A 98 13.95 18.41 -9.41
C ALA A 98 13.07 19.62 -9.02
N VAL A 99 12.97 19.91 -7.72
CA VAL A 99 12.30 21.11 -7.19
C VAL A 99 13.34 22.21 -7.06
N ALA A 100 13.04 23.41 -7.59
CA ALA A 100 13.95 24.56 -7.51
C ALA A 100 13.99 25.15 -6.08
N ASP A 101 13.30 26.26 -5.84
CA ASP A 101 13.27 26.94 -4.51
C ASP A 101 11.98 26.61 -3.71
N GLY A 102 11.43 25.41 -3.92
CA GLY A 102 10.15 24.98 -3.36
C GLY A 102 10.28 23.84 -2.36
N THR A 103 9.16 23.50 -1.72
CA THR A 103 9.01 22.30 -0.89
C THR A 103 8.11 21.27 -1.57
N THR A 104 8.32 20.00 -1.24
CA THR A 104 7.44 18.89 -1.63
C THR A 104 6.63 18.45 -0.42
N ALA A 105 5.32 18.64 -0.47
CA ALA A 105 4.41 18.11 0.54
C ALA A 105 4.02 16.66 0.20
N VAL A 106 4.16 15.76 1.16
CA VAL A 106 3.85 14.33 1.03
C VAL A 106 2.80 13.96 2.07
N LEU A 107 1.58 13.71 1.61
CA LEU A 107 0.48 13.18 2.42
C LEU A 107 0.34 11.67 2.16
N GLY A 108 0.71 10.87 3.15
CA GLY A 108 0.61 9.41 3.10
C GLY A 108 -0.53 8.90 3.97
N GLY A 109 -1.22 7.84 3.52
CA GLY A 109 -2.29 7.24 4.29
C GLY A 109 -2.99 6.10 3.56
N ILE A 110 -4.09 5.63 4.16
CA ILE A 110 -4.90 4.55 3.63
C ILE A 110 -6.17 5.14 3.02
N GLN A 111 -6.35 4.92 1.72
CA GLN A 111 -7.62 5.19 1.05
C GLN A 111 -8.63 4.09 1.37
N ILE A 112 -9.85 4.47 1.74
CA ILE A 112 -10.94 3.58 2.13
C ILE A 112 -12.09 3.77 1.15
N ASN A 113 -12.27 2.79 0.26
CA ASN A 113 -13.36 2.81 -0.70
C ASN A 113 -14.65 2.25 -0.09
N THR A 114 -15.75 2.94 -0.30
CA THR A 114 -17.07 2.59 0.22
C THR A 114 -18.07 2.29 -0.91
N PRO A 115 -19.23 1.67 -0.61
CA PRO A 115 -20.20 1.33 -1.64
C PRO A 115 -20.76 2.58 -2.35
N PRO A 116 -21.31 2.44 -3.57
CA PRO A 116 -21.97 3.55 -4.26
C PRO A 116 -23.06 4.21 -3.39
N GLY A 117 -23.06 5.54 -3.36
CA GLY A 117 -23.97 6.34 -2.52
C GLY A 117 -23.42 6.71 -1.15
N TYR A 118 -22.21 6.25 -0.81
CA TYR A 118 -21.46 6.68 0.37
C TYR A 118 -20.21 7.46 -0.04
N SER A 119 -19.71 8.32 0.86
CA SER A 119 -18.43 9.00 0.65
C SER A 119 -17.28 8.04 0.92
N ASP A 120 -16.26 8.06 0.06
CA ASP A 120 -14.97 7.47 0.37
C ASP A 120 -14.28 8.24 1.50
N TYR A 121 -13.39 7.55 2.21
CA TYR A 121 -12.60 8.12 3.31
C TYR A 121 -11.10 7.98 3.02
N PHE A 122 -10.32 8.76 3.74
CA PHE A 122 -8.86 8.65 3.77
C PHE A 122 -8.40 8.72 5.22
N LEU A 123 -7.61 7.74 5.64
CA LEU A 123 -6.94 7.75 6.93
C LEU A 123 -5.51 8.28 6.73
N PRO A 124 -5.22 9.55 7.05
CA PRO A 124 -3.86 10.06 6.98
C PRO A 124 -2.99 9.39 8.05
N LEU A 125 -1.80 8.94 7.65
CA LEU A 125 -0.79 8.31 8.52
C LEU A 125 0.55 9.06 8.54
N SER A 126 0.85 9.89 7.53
CA SER A 126 1.89 10.93 7.59
C SER A 126 1.49 12.16 6.79
N PHE A 127 1.95 13.34 7.20
CA PHE A 127 1.88 14.53 6.35
C PHE A 127 3.12 15.39 6.57
N LYS A 128 4.02 15.41 5.59
CA LYS A 128 5.38 15.94 5.75
C LYS A 128 5.77 16.88 4.62
N LEU A 129 6.56 17.91 4.94
CA LEU A 129 7.22 18.77 3.97
C LEU A 129 8.67 18.35 3.81
N HIS A 130 9.13 18.33 2.56
CA HIS A 130 10.53 18.08 2.20
C HIS A 130 11.09 19.28 1.43
N ASP A 131 12.36 19.59 1.63
CA ASP A 131 13.08 20.62 0.86
C ASP A 131 13.48 20.13 -0.54
N ASN A 132 14.22 20.97 -1.27
CA ASN A 132 14.77 20.69 -2.59
C ASN A 132 15.99 19.76 -2.59
N GLU A 133 16.42 19.28 -1.41
CA GLU A 133 17.37 18.17 -1.28
C GLU A 133 16.64 16.86 -0.97
N GLY A 134 15.30 16.88 -0.92
CA GLY A 134 14.47 15.73 -0.58
C GLY A 134 14.52 15.39 0.91
N LYS A 135 15.04 16.28 1.76
CA LYS A 135 15.10 16.10 3.20
C LYS A 135 13.81 16.58 3.84
N GLU A 136 13.28 15.80 4.77
CA GLU A 136 12.16 16.22 5.61
C GLU A 136 12.55 17.47 6.41
N VAL A 137 11.70 18.50 6.34
CA VAL A 137 11.88 19.78 7.05
C VAL A 137 10.77 20.04 8.07
N GLU A 138 9.59 19.45 7.88
CA GLU A 138 8.46 19.64 8.79
C GLU A 138 7.49 18.46 8.74
N ASP A 139 6.99 18.03 9.90
CA ASP A 139 5.83 17.14 10.02
C ASP A 139 4.61 18.00 10.39
N ILE A 140 3.65 18.08 9.47
CA ILE A 140 2.46 18.93 9.57
C ILE A 140 1.18 18.13 9.83
N MET A 141 1.30 16.85 10.22
CA MET A 141 0.14 16.00 10.47
C MET A 141 -0.80 16.56 11.55
N TRP A 142 -0.24 17.26 12.53
CA TRP A 142 -0.97 17.77 13.70
C TRP A 142 -0.67 19.25 14.01
N ALA A 143 -0.11 19.96 13.03
CA ALA A 143 0.25 21.37 13.16
C ALA A 143 -0.99 22.28 13.27
#